data_AF-A0A251NZU2-F1
#
_entry.id   AF-A0A251NZU2-F1
#
_cell.length_a   1.000
_cell.length_b   1.000
_cell.length_c   1.000
_cell.angle_alpha   90.00
_cell.angle_beta   90.00
_cell.angle_gamma   90.00
#
_symmetry.space_group_name_H-M   'P 1'
#
loop_
_entity.id
_entity.type
_entity.pdbx_description
1 polymer ?
#
loop_
_entity_poly.entity_id
_entity_poly.type
_entity_poly.pdbx_seq_one_letter_code
_entity_poly.pdbx_strand_id
1 'polypeptide(L)'
;MLKIGKEKLGIPEKPTILGTPGLDLISLGLVDADKLPKYNLTVEDGRRLAKEYSRVLMRRHRARQAAESTLLRLKKEAIEALPEHLKAAALVPDLSKFPENRFMATLTPPIEGYIERVKEAARKSSEKGKLR
;
A
#
# COMPACT_ATOMS: atom_id res chain seq x y z
N MET A 1 10.46 28.56 -26.94
CA MET A 1 9.83 27.50 -26.10
C MET A 1 8.51 27.10 -26.74
N LEU A 2 8.42 25.89 -27.32
CA LEU A 2 7.21 25.41 -27.99
C LEU A 2 6.12 25.10 -26.94
N LYS A 3 5.02 25.85 -26.98
CA LYS A 3 3.77 25.50 -26.28
C LYS A 3 3.22 24.22 -26.90
N ILE A 4 3.53 23.07 -26.33
CA ILE A 4 2.93 21.79 -26.72
C ILE A 4 1.49 21.81 -26.19
N GLY A 5 0.51 21.85 -27.10
CA GLY A 5 -0.92 21.84 -26.77
C GLY A 5 -1.34 20.56 -26.04
N LYS A 6 -2.37 20.66 -25.18
CA LYS A 6 -2.89 19.54 -24.36
C LYS A 6 -3.23 18.29 -25.18
N GLU A 7 -3.64 18.46 -26.44
CA GLU A 7 -3.89 17.39 -27.40
C GLU A 7 -2.68 16.48 -27.64
N LYS A 8 -1.46 17.03 -27.71
CA LYS A 8 -0.22 16.26 -27.93
C LYS A 8 0.22 15.45 -26.70
N LEU A 9 -0.35 15.73 -25.54
CA LEU A 9 -0.08 15.00 -24.28
C LEU A 9 -1.10 13.88 -24.02
N GLY A 10 -2.07 13.65 -24.91
CA GLY A 10 -3.08 12.61 -24.75
C GLY A 10 -4.01 12.83 -23.55
N ILE A 11 -4.09 14.06 -23.03
CA ILE A 11 -4.98 14.43 -21.93
C ILE A 11 -6.31 14.84 -22.56
N PRO A 12 -7.38 14.03 -22.47
CA PRO A 12 -8.67 14.41 -23.03
C PRO A 12 -9.20 15.66 -22.30
N GLU A 13 -9.84 16.57 -23.05
CA GLU A 13 -10.44 17.78 -22.48
C GLU A 13 -11.62 17.48 -21.56
N LYS A 14 -12.25 16.32 -21.76
CA LYS A 14 -13.33 15.79 -20.93
C LYS A 14 -12.76 14.76 -19.95
N PRO A 15 -13.29 14.67 -18.71
CA PRO A 15 -12.85 13.67 -17.75
C PRO A 15 -12.97 12.28 -18.39
N THR A 16 -11.85 11.56 -18.45
CA THR A 16 -11.80 10.21 -19.00
C THR A 16 -12.66 9.30 -18.14
N ILE A 17 -13.58 8.59 -18.79
CA ILE A 17 -14.34 7.47 -18.23
C ILE A 17 -13.32 6.43 -17.73
N LEU A 18 -13.30 6.22 -16.42
CA LEU A 18 -12.38 5.28 -15.76
C LEU A 18 -13.22 4.05 -15.38
N GLY A 19 -13.51 3.20 -16.37
CA GLY A 19 -14.35 2.02 -16.19
C GLY A 19 -15.20 1.68 -17.41
N THR A 20 -16.23 0.84 -17.19
CA THR A 20 -17.23 0.51 -18.20
C THR A 20 -18.06 1.75 -18.58
N PRO A 21 -18.23 2.06 -19.88
CA PRO A 21 -19.01 3.20 -20.33
C PRO A 21 -20.43 3.22 -19.72
N GLY A 22 -20.82 4.33 -19.09
CA GLY A 22 -22.14 4.52 -18.48
C GLY A 22 -22.24 4.15 -16.99
N LEU A 23 -21.18 3.60 -16.40
CA LEU A 23 -21.12 3.26 -14.96
C LEU A 23 -20.22 4.20 -14.14
N ASP A 24 -19.66 5.24 -14.77
CA ASP A 24 -18.88 6.25 -14.05
C ASP A 24 -19.78 7.08 -13.15
N LEU A 25 -19.22 7.54 -12.03
CA LEU A 25 -19.90 8.41 -11.06
C LEU A 25 -20.44 9.70 -11.69
N ILE A 26 -19.82 10.18 -12.78
CA ILE A 26 -20.27 11.35 -13.55
C ILE A 26 -21.48 10.98 -14.41
N SER A 27 -21.41 9.86 -15.13
CA SER A 27 -22.49 9.36 -16.01
C SER A 27 -23.74 8.96 -15.21
N LEU A 28 -23.55 8.49 -13.98
CA LEU A 28 -24.62 8.16 -13.02
C LEU A 28 -25.22 9.38 -12.31
N GLY A 29 -24.71 10.60 -12.58
CA GLY A 29 -25.21 11.83 -11.96
C GLY A 29 -24.92 11.98 -10.47
N LEU A 30 -24.02 11.14 -9.91
CA LEU A 30 -23.61 11.20 -8.50
C LEU A 30 -22.57 12.30 -8.26
N VAL A 31 -21.81 12.67 -9.30
CA VAL A 31 -20.74 13.68 -9.23
C VAL A 31 -20.87 14.66 -10.38
N ASP A 32 -21.11 15.93 -10.07
CA ASP A 32 -21.10 17.01 -11.06
C ASP A 32 -19.68 17.28 -11.55
N ALA A 33 -19.44 17.10 -12.85
CA ALA A 33 -18.12 17.33 -13.45
C ALA A 33 -17.61 18.77 -13.25
N ASP A 34 -18.51 19.75 -13.23
CA ASP A 34 -18.16 21.17 -13.08
C ASP A 34 -17.75 21.55 -11.65
N LYS A 35 -18.16 20.77 -10.66
CA LYS A 35 -17.81 20.98 -9.24
C LYS A 35 -16.51 20.28 -8.86
N LEU A 36 -15.89 19.54 -9.77
CA LEU A 36 -14.62 18.89 -9.49
C LEU A 36 -13.54 19.94 -9.20
N PRO A 37 -12.85 19.86 -8.05
CA PRO A 37 -11.78 20.79 -7.74
C PRO A 37 -10.66 20.67 -8.77
N LYS A 38 -10.47 21.75 -9.55
CA LYS A 38 -9.37 21.86 -10.51
C LYS A 38 -8.12 22.30 -9.75
N TYR A 39 -7.22 21.35 -9.49
CA TYR A 39 -5.93 21.67 -8.90
C TYR A 39 -4.98 22.21 -9.97
N ASN A 40 -4.65 23.50 -9.88
CA ASN A 40 -3.63 24.12 -10.71
C ASN A 40 -2.23 23.78 -10.18
N LEU A 41 -1.80 22.53 -10.37
CA LEU A 41 -0.39 22.20 -10.18
C LEU A 41 0.39 22.78 -11.36
N THR A 42 1.32 23.69 -11.11
CA THR A 42 2.21 24.16 -12.17
C THR A 42 3.07 22.98 -12.65
N VAL A 43 3.36 22.91 -13.95
CA VAL A 43 4.20 21.84 -14.52
C VAL A 43 5.58 21.81 -13.84
N GLU A 44 6.06 22.97 -13.38
CA GLU A 44 7.33 23.14 -12.67
C GLU A 44 7.29 22.52 -11.28
N ASP A 45 6.23 22.77 -10.50
CA ASP A 45 6.05 22.17 -9.18
C ASP A 45 5.92 20.65 -9.25
N GLY A 46 5.18 20.14 -10.24
CA GLY A 46 5.08 18.69 -10.47
C GLY A 46 6.44 18.04 -10.75
N ARG A 47 7.26 18.67 -11.61
CA ARG A 47 8.63 18.19 -11.89
C ARG A 47 9.53 18.25 -10.67
N ARG A 48 9.43 19.31 -9.87
CA ARG A 48 10.19 19.47 -8.62
C ARG A 48 9.85 18.37 -7.62
N LEU A 49 8.55 18.14 -7.37
CA LEU A 49 8.07 17.12 -6.43
C LEU A 49 8.47 15.70 -6.87
N ALA A 50 8.34 15.38 -8.16
CA ALA A 50 8.72 14.07 -8.67
C ALA A 50 10.22 13.79 -8.52
N LYS A 51 11.07 14.80 -8.77
CA LYS A 51 12.52 14.71 -8.58
C LYS A 51 12.88 14.47 -7.12
N GLU A 52 12.24 15.20 -6.20
CA GLU A 52 12.44 15.05 -4.77
C GLU A 52 11.99 13.68 -4.25
N TYR A 53 10.81 13.23 -4.65
CA TYR A 53 10.32 11.90 -4.32
C TYR A 53 11.28 10.80 -4.78
N SER A 54 11.75 10.88 -6.02
CA SER A 54 12.72 9.93 -6.59
C SER A 54 14.03 9.95 -5.80
N ARG A 55 14.51 11.13 -5.41
CA ARG A 55 15.74 11.29 -4.61
C ARG A 55 15.62 10.61 -3.25
N VAL A 56 14.51 10.82 -2.54
CA VAL A 56 14.24 10.21 -1.22
C VAL A 56 14.10 8.70 -1.35
N LEU A 57 13.36 8.23 -2.35
CA LEU A 57 13.16 6.80 -2.58
C LEU A 57 14.48 6.07 -2.84
N MET A 58 15.35 6.65 -3.69
CA MET A 58 16.66 6.07 -3.98
C MET A 58 17.59 6.07 -2.76
N ARG A 59 17.50 7.08 -1.89
CA ARG A 59 18.23 7.09 -0.61
C ARG A 59 17.75 5.94 0.28
N ARG A 60 16.43 5.76 0.45
CA ARG A 60 15.84 4.66 1.23
C ARG A 60 16.23 3.30 0.67
N HIS A 61 16.20 3.14 -0.66
CA HIS A 61 16.58 1.89 -1.31
C HIS A 61 18.05 1.53 -1.03
N ARG A 62 18.98 2.47 -1.19
CA ARG A 62 20.40 2.23 -0.90
C ARG A 62 20.65 1.88 0.57
N ALA A 63 19.98 2.58 1.50
CA ALA A 63 20.07 2.26 2.92
C ALA A 63 19.59 0.84 3.23
N ARG A 64 18.48 0.41 2.60
CA ARG A 64 17.96 -0.95 2.71
C ARG A 64 18.94 -1.98 2.15
N GLN A 65 19.51 -1.74 0.96
CA GLN A 65 20.50 -2.62 0.35
C GLN A 65 21.75 -2.79 1.23
N ALA A 66 22.26 -1.69 1.80
CA ALA A 66 23.39 -1.73 2.73
C ALA A 66 23.07 -2.54 4.00
N ALA A 67 21.87 -2.39 4.56
CA ALA A 67 21.43 -3.15 5.72
C ALA A 67 21.28 -4.64 5.42
N GLU A 68 20.62 -5.00 4.31
CA GLU A 68 20.40 -6.39 3.90
C GLU A 68 21.71 -7.11 3.57
N SER A 69 22.63 -6.45 2.85
CA SER A 69 23.96 -7.00 2.57
C SER A 69 24.80 -7.21 3.83
N THR A 70 24.76 -6.27 4.77
CA THR A 70 25.45 -6.39 6.06
C THR A 70 24.87 -7.55 6.87
N LEU A 71 23.54 -7.65 6.94
CA LEU A 71 22.85 -8.74 7.64
C LEU A 71 23.19 -10.10 7.04
N LEU A 72 23.25 -10.21 5.70
CA LEU A 72 23.62 -11.44 5.02
C LEU A 72 25.07 -11.85 5.29
N ARG A 73 26.01 -10.89 5.30
CA ARG A 73 27.41 -11.13 5.64
C ARG A 73 27.53 -11.65 7.09
N LEU A 74 26.92 -10.94 8.04
CA LEU A 74 26.93 -11.33 9.45
C LEU A 74 26.27 -12.70 9.69
N LYS A 75 25.18 -13.01 8.97
CA LYS A 75 24.55 -14.34 9.03
C LYS A 75 25.52 -15.44 8.62
N LYS A 76 26.28 -15.25 7.53
CA LYS A 76 27.26 -16.24 7.06
C LYS A 76 28.41 -16.43 8.04
N GLU A 77 28.96 -15.33 8.55
CA GLU A 77 30.03 -15.34 9.55
C GLU A 77 29.57 -16.05 10.84
N ALA A 78 28.34 -15.79 11.29
CA ALA A 78 27.76 -16.45 12.45
C ALA A 78 27.59 -17.96 12.26
N ILE A 79 27.18 -18.41 11.06
CA ILE A 79 27.06 -19.85 10.75
C ILE A 79 28.46 -20.51 10.72
N GLU A 80 29.47 -19.83 10.19
CA GLU A 80 30.83 -20.34 10.13
C GLU A 80 31.47 -20.48 11.51
N ALA A 81 31.12 -19.60 12.44
CA ALA A 81 31.60 -19.66 13.83
C ALA A 81 30.98 -20.80 14.66
N LEU A 82 30.00 -21.54 14.14
CA LEU A 82 29.37 -22.66 14.85
C LEU A 82 30.23 -23.93 14.78
N PRO A 83 30.12 -24.81 15.79
CA PRO A 83 30.64 -26.18 15.71
C PRO A 83 30.05 -26.97 14.52
N GLU A 84 30.83 -27.87 13.95
CA GLU A 84 30.51 -28.59 12.69
C GLU A 84 29.11 -29.26 12.69
N HIS A 85 28.73 -29.89 13.81
CA HIS A 85 27.43 -30.56 13.93
C HIS A 85 26.23 -29.59 13.90
N LEU A 86 26.39 -28.36 14.41
CA LEU A 86 25.36 -27.31 14.36
C LEU A 86 25.35 -26.58 13.02
N LYS A 87 26.52 -26.44 12.40
CA LYS A 87 26.67 -25.83 11.07
C LYS A 87 25.88 -26.60 10.01
N ALA A 88 25.96 -27.93 10.03
CA ALA A 88 25.20 -28.80 9.14
C ALA A 88 23.67 -28.60 9.30
N ALA A 89 23.18 -28.49 10.55
CA ALA A 89 21.77 -28.25 10.83
C ALA A 89 21.32 -26.83 10.40
N ALA A 90 22.16 -25.81 10.63
CA ALA A 90 21.84 -24.41 10.31
C ALA A 90 21.78 -24.11 8.80
N LEU A 91 22.40 -24.94 7.95
CA LEU A 91 22.35 -24.80 6.50
C LEU A 91 21.03 -25.28 5.89
N VAL A 92 20.25 -26.09 6.61
CA VAL A 92 18.96 -26.59 6.15
C VAL A 92 17.90 -25.50 6.29
N PRO A 93 17.18 -25.11 5.22
CA PRO A 93 16.09 -24.15 5.31
C PRO A 93 14.94 -24.68 6.17
N ASP A 94 14.48 -23.87 7.12
CA ASP A 94 13.25 -24.17 7.86
C ASP A 94 12.02 -23.90 6.97
N LEU A 95 11.21 -24.94 6.76
CA LEU A 95 9.97 -24.90 5.97
C LEU A 95 8.72 -24.75 6.84
N SER A 96 8.88 -24.52 8.15
CA SER A 96 7.77 -24.21 9.03
C SER A 96 6.99 -22.99 8.51
N LYS A 97 5.66 -23.09 8.52
CA LYS A 97 4.81 -21.95 8.12
C LYS A 97 4.96 -20.84 9.13
N PHE A 98 4.86 -19.60 8.66
CA PHE A 98 4.80 -18.46 9.57
C PHE A 98 3.57 -18.56 10.49
N PRO A 99 3.69 -18.13 11.76
CA PRO A 99 2.57 -18.15 12.69
C PRO A 99 1.37 -17.36 12.17
N GLU A 100 0.17 -17.91 12.32
CA GLU A 100 -1.09 -17.27 11.90
C GLU A 100 -1.34 -15.94 12.62
N ASN A 101 -0.82 -15.80 13.85
CA ASN A 101 -0.94 -14.58 14.66
C ASN A 101 0.03 -13.45 14.25
N ARG A 102 0.75 -13.59 13.13
CA ARG A 102 1.58 -12.52 12.58
C ARG A 102 0.72 -11.54 11.79
N PHE A 103 0.11 -10.59 12.49
CA PHE A 103 -0.70 -9.55 11.87
C PHE A 103 0.17 -8.46 11.22
N MET A 104 -0.30 -7.92 10.10
CA MET A 104 0.28 -6.71 9.50
C MET A 104 -0.01 -5.52 10.41
N ALA A 105 0.94 -4.58 10.49
CA ALA A 105 0.70 -3.31 11.14
C ALA A 105 -0.43 -2.56 10.41
N THR A 106 -1.52 -2.30 11.12
CA THR A 106 -2.66 -1.52 10.65
C THR A 106 -2.44 -0.02 10.90
N LEU A 107 -3.16 0.84 10.19
CA LEU A 107 -3.05 2.30 10.34
C LEU A 107 -3.41 2.76 11.76
N THR A 108 -4.38 2.10 12.39
CA THR A 108 -4.84 2.36 13.75
C THR A 108 -4.67 1.12 14.62
N PRO A 109 -4.42 1.29 15.94
CA PRO A 109 -4.37 0.16 16.87
C PRO A 109 -5.75 -0.53 17.00
N PRO A 110 -5.79 -1.78 17.49
CA PRO A 110 -7.04 -2.49 17.74
C PRO A 110 -7.97 -1.75 18.71
N ILE A 111 -9.28 -1.83 18.46
CA ILE A 111 -10.31 -1.25 19.33
C ILE A 111 -10.63 -2.24 20.46
N GLU A 112 -10.59 -1.77 21.71
CA GLU A 112 -10.95 -2.57 22.88
C GLU A 112 -12.39 -3.08 22.81
N GLY A 113 -12.59 -4.36 23.14
CA GLY A 113 -13.92 -4.98 23.18
C GLY A 113 -14.65 -5.03 21.83
N TYR A 114 -13.96 -4.83 20.69
CA TYR A 114 -14.59 -4.82 19.37
C TYR A 114 -15.42 -6.08 19.10
N ILE A 115 -14.85 -7.27 19.41
CA ILE A 115 -15.52 -8.56 19.21
C ILE A 115 -16.79 -8.67 20.06
N GLU A 116 -16.77 -8.16 21.30
CA GLU A 116 -17.92 -8.20 22.20
C GLU A 116 -19.05 -7.31 21.67
N ARG A 117 -18.73 -6.09 21.25
CA ARG A 117 -19.69 -5.16 20.64
C ARG A 117 -20.31 -5.72 19.37
N VAL A 118 -19.52 -6.40 18.53
CA VAL A 118 -20.02 -7.07 17.32
C VAL A 118 -20.97 -8.22 17.68
N LYS A 119 -20.61 -9.05 18.66
CA LYS A 119 -21.46 -10.15 19.13
C LYS A 119 -22.78 -9.63 19.72
N GLU A 120 -22.74 -8.56 20.51
CA GLU A 120 -23.94 -7.92 21.06
C GLU A 120 -24.84 -7.34 19.96
N ALA A 121 -24.26 -6.66 18.98
CA ALA A 121 -25.02 -6.11 17.84
C ALA A 121 -25.68 -7.22 17.01
N ALA A 122 -24.97 -8.32 16.77
CA ALA A 122 -25.51 -9.48 16.05
C ALA A 122 -26.66 -10.16 16.81
N ARG A 123 -26.58 -10.26 18.13
CA ARG A 123 -27.69 -10.76 18.97
C ARG A 123 -28.93 -9.87 18.81
N LYS A 124 -28.77 -8.55 19.00
CA LYS A 124 -29.87 -7.57 18.87
C LYS A 124 -30.52 -7.55 17.48
N SER A 125 -29.76 -7.76 16.41
CA SER A 125 -30.31 -7.81 15.05
C SER A 125 -31.08 -9.11 14.77
N SER A 126 -30.60 -10.24 15.29
CA SER A 126 -31.26 -11.55 15.14
C SER A 126 -32.63 -11.61 15.84
N GLU A 127 -32.77 -10.93 16.98
CA GLU A 127 -34.03 -10.83 17.72
C GLU A 127 -35.08 -10.02 16.95
N LYS A 128 -34.67 -8.93 16.28
CA LYS A 128 -35.56 -8.12 15.45
C LYS A 128 -36.01 -8.84 14.16
N GLY A 129 -35.22 -9.77 13.64
CA GLY A 129 -35.56 -10.56 12.45
C GLY A 129 -36.58 -11.68 12.69
N LYS A 130 -36.70 -12.18 13.92
CA LYS A 130 -37.67 -13.23 14.30
C LYS A 130 -39.10 -12.74 14.55
N LEU A 131 -39.32 -11.42 14.54
CA LEU A 131 -40.63 -10.77 14.73
C LEU A 131 -41.33 -10.43 13.40
N ARG A 132 -40.88 -10.99 12.27
CA ARG A 132 -41.54 -10.91 10.95
C ARG A 132 -42.10 -12.26 10.54
#